data_AF-A0A957AW20-F1
#
_entry.id   AF-A0A957AW20-F1
#
_cell.length_a   1.000
_cell.length_b   1.000
_cell.length_c   1.000
_cell.angle_alpha   90.00
_cell.angle_beta   90.00
_cell.angle_gamma   90.00
#
_symmetry.space_group_name_H-M   'P 1'
#
loop_
_entity.id
_entity.type
_entity.pdbx_description
1 polymer ?
#
loop_
_entity_poly.entity_id
_entity_poly.type
_entity_poly.pdbx_seq_one_letter_code
_entity_poly.pdbx_strand_id
1 'polypeptide(L)'
;MRKKTTIFTVVLFTLGAALALWGVLANTRALEPQMQAGGTPNLISYQGYLTDDSGQPINGAPDLEFGIYAALTGGSPLWSELQLNVPVNEGYFTVQLGSFTPIDADLFSDPDRYLQVSVNSGGGFVDLPRQPFTAVPYALQAANAWSLDGNSGTDPATHKLGTTDAVTLTLVMSDTAVMRFAPAFDPSLGELAPNITANPFSNEIRAGAFGSTISGGMYNDVTEKYATVGGGIFNEATDNYATVGGGIFNKATGDFATVGGGADNVAAGDYSYAAGHLARALHNGAFVWSDSSYSYFDSTGVDQFLIEADGGMGVGTNAPATQLHVVAARNGGANMTEHVVAIENNATDYGSGPDVLALKITNQIDPGSSANYITFTDADGGVGSVEGNGAGGVIYKTGGADFAEYLPLANLAEKIEPGAVVGLSQGHISQQTAGAERLFVVSTAAGFVGNAVGDEPTQEMALVALMGQVAVQVRGDVQVGDYIVASGLNDGWGTAVPLAALRAEQVSQVVGVALEPAADGGQVLALVGLPYDAIWQALLQARDAQLAAMEARLTALEQAITEDTPGVPGEG
;
A
#
# COMPACT_ATOMS: atom_id res chain seq x y z
N MET A 1 -48.68 7.48 -16.24
CA MET A 1 -50.03 7.05 -16.64
C MET A 1 -50.04 6.87 -18.16
N ARG A 2 -50.35 5.64 -18.63
CA ARG A 2 -50.79 5.22 -19.99
C ARG A 2 -50.09 5.85 -21.22
N LYS A 3 -49.24 5.12 -21.97
CA LYS A 3 -49.59 4.14 -23.03
C LYS A 3 -50.73 4.60 -23.95
N LYS A 4 -50.45 4.83 -25.25
CA LYS A 4 -50.99 4.11 -26.44
C LYS A 4 -50.85 4.96 -27.73
N THR A 5 -50.13 4.53 -28.77
CA THR A 5 -50.57 3.60 -29.87
C THR A 5 -51.37 4.41 -30.92
N THR A 6 -50.99 4.60 -32.19
CA THR A 6 -51.04 3.67 -33.36
C THR A 6 -51.03 4.55 -34.63
N ILE A 7 -50.15 4.41 -35.65
CA ILE A 7 -50.12 3.48 -36.82
C ILE A 7 -50.63 4.14 -38.15
N PHE A 8 -49.77 4.07 -39.20
CA PHE A 8 -50.00 3.86 -40.67
C PHE A 8 -50.94 4.84 -41.44
N THR A 9 -50.79 5.20 -42.72
CA THR A 9 -49.94 4.84 -43.87
C THR A 9 -50.19 5.82 -45.02
N VAL A 10 -49.12 6.12 -45.79
CA VAL A 10 -48.98 6.40 -47.24
C VAL A 10 -50.21 6.89 -48.04
N VAL A 11 -50.07 8.01 -48.77
CA VAL A 11 -50.19 8.09 -50.26
C VAL A 11 -49.54 9.38 -50.79
N LEU A 12 -48.74 9.16 -51.83
CA LEU A 12 -48.02 10.08 -52.73
C LEU A 12 -48.94 11.06 -53.49
N PHE A 13 -48.49 12.29 -53.78
CA PHE A 13 -48.31 12.84 -55.14
C PHE A 13 -47.94 14.35 -55.12
N THR A 14 -46.68 14.61 -55.48
CA THR A 14 -46.14 15.64 -56.41
C THR A 14 -46.43 17.14 -56.32
N LEU A 15 -45.35 17.85 -56.69
CA LEU A 15 -45.25 19.11 -57.47
C LEU A 15 -45.26 20.45 -56.71
N GLY A 16 -44.08 20.77 -56.16
CA GLY A 16 -43.24 21.92 -56.53
C GLY A 16 -43.85 23.33 -56.67
N ALA A 17 -43.36 24.26 -55.84
CA ALA A 17 -42.96 25.61 -56.26
C ALA A 17 -42.15 26.29 -55.14
N ALA A 18 -41.19 27.11 -55.56
CA ALA A 18 -40.18 27.82 -54.79
C ALA A 18 -40.72 29.00 -53.96
N LEU A 19 -39.91 29.48 -53.00
CA LEU A 19 -39.71 30.91 -52.63
C LEU A 19 -38.70 31.01 -51.45
N ALA A 20 -37.58 31.70 -51.63
CA ALA A 20 -37.24 33.01 -51.04
C ALA A 20 -36.84 32.97 -49.54
N LEU A 21 -35.55 33.15 -49.21
CA LEU A 21 -34.79 34.42 -49.02
C LEU A 21 -34.75 34.90 -47.55
N TRP A 22 -33.54 34.77 -46.98
CA TRP A 22 -32.76 35.78 -46.22
C TRP A 22 -33.08 36.20 -44.77
N GLY A 23 -31.97 36.30 -44.01
CA GLY A 23 -31.78 36.86 -42.67
C GLY A 23 -30.84 35.93 -41.88
N VAL A 24 -29.61 36.29 -41.51
CA VAL A 24 -29.25 37.21 -40.42
C VAL A 24 -27.75 37.57 -40.47
N LEU A 25 -27.45 38.77 -39.96
CA LEU A 25 -26.16 39.47 -39.89
C LEU A 25 -25.02 38.81 -39.08
N ALA A 26 -23.81 39.06 -39.60
CA ALA A 26 -22.57 39.45 -38.93
C ALA A 26 -21.91 38.53 -37.88
N ASN A 27 -20.82 37.88 -38.30
CA ASN A 27 -19.54 38.02 -37.62
C ASN A 27 -18.43 38.07 -38.68
N THR A 28 -17.82 39.25 -38.82
CA THR A 28 -16.59 39.46 -39.57
C THR A 28 -15.44 38.74 -38.87
N ARG A 29 -15.24 37.47 -39.19
CA ARG A 29 -13.90 36.91 -39.24
C ARG A 29 -13.40 37.17 -40.65
N ALA A 30 -12.24 37.82 -40.74
CA ALA A 30 -11.47 37.80 -41.98
C ALA A 30 -11.35 36.33 -42.36
N LEU A 31 -11.96 35.95 -43.47
CA LEU A 31 -11.57 34.77 -44.22
C LEU A 31 -10.16 35.09 -44.70
N GLU A 32 -9.17 34.85 -43.83
CA GLU A 32 -7.86 34.46 -44.33
C GLU A 32 -8.17 33.36 -45.35
N PRO A 33 -7.72 33.46 -46.61
CA PRO A 33 -7.71 32.29 -47.44
C PRO A 33 -6.79 31.34 -46.70
N GLN A 34 -7.36 30.33 -46.04
CA GLN A 34 -6.59 29.13 -45.79
C GLN A 34 -6.13 28.73 -47.18
N MET A 35 -4.86 28.99 -47.46
CA MET A 35 -4.16 28.28 -48.49
C MET A 35 -4.21 26.83 -48.02
N GLN A 36 -5.31 26.15 -48.35
CA GLN A 36 -5.27 24.72 -48.60
C GLN A 36 -4.06 24.58 -49.51
N ALA A 37 -3.03 23.90 -49.02
CA ALA A 37 -1.94 23.46 -49.87
C ALA A 37 -2.61 22.68 -51.00
N GLY A 38 -2.77 23.32 -52.16
CA GLY A 38 -3.31 22.68 -53.33
C GLY A 38 -2.37 21.52 -53.60
N GLY A 39 -2.88 20.30 -53.49
CA GLY A 39 -2.12 19.11 -53.82
C GLY A 39 -1.43 19.32 -55.16
N THR A 40 -0.22 18.80 -55.30
CA THR A 40 0.52 18.83 -56.56
C THR A 40 -0.42 18.49 -57.72
N PRO A 41 -0.52 19.32 -58.77
CA PRO A 41 -1.41 19.03 -59.89
C PRO A 41 -1.07 17.68 -60.50
N ASN A 42 -2.06 16.78 -60.61
CA ASN A 42 -1.92 15.49 -61.30
C ASN A 42 -1.96 15.70 -62.83
N LEU A 43 -1.03 16.51 -63.34
CA LEU A 43 -0.91 16.86 -64.75
C LEU A 43 0.37 16.25 -65.34
N ILE A 44 0.26 15.69 -66.54
CA ILE A 44 1.42 15.17 -67.27
C ILE A 44 1.70 16.09 -68.45
N SER A 45 2.89 16.69 -68.48
CA SER A 45 3.35 17.42 -69.66
C SER A 45 3.74 16.42 -70.75
N TYR A 46 3.14 16.55 -71.94
CA TYR A 46 3.44 15.71 -73.09
C TYR A 46 3.76 16.58 -74.30
N GLN A 47 4.86 16.25 -74.97
CA GLN A 47 5.30 16.89 -76.21
C GLN A 47 5.42 15.82 -77.28
N GLY A 48 4.93 16.12 -78.48
CA GLY A 48 5.03 15.23 -79.63
C GLY A 48 5.45 15.97 -80.89
N TYR A 49 5.85 15.19 -81.89
CA TYR A 49 6.14 15.65 -83.26
C TYR A 49 5.26 14.88 -84.23
N LEU A 50 4.42 15.58 -85.00
CA LEU A 50 3.48 15.02 -85.96
C LEU A 50 3.95 15.27 -87.39
N THR A 51 3.93 14.22 -88.19
CA THR A 51 4.14 14.28 -89.64
C THR A 51 2.95 13.73 -90.39
N ASP A 52 2.76 14.18 -91.63
CA ASP A 52 1.87 13.50 -92.57
C ASP A 52 2.48 12.18 -93.08
N ASP A 53 1.73 11.45 -93.91
CA ASP A 53 2.16 10.17 -94.51
C ASP A 53 3.40 10.29 -95.40
N SER A 54 3.78 11.51 -95.80
CA SER A 54 4.99 11.79 -96.58
C SER A 54 6.19 12.21 -95.70
N GLY A 55 6.01 12.21 -94.38
CA GLY A 55 7.03 12.59 -93.40
C GLY A 55 7.22 14.10 -93.25
N GLN A 56 6.35 14.94 -93.84
CA GLN A 56 6.42 16.39 -93.68
C GLN A 56 5.75 16.81 -92.37
N PRO A 57 6.32 17.79 -91.63
CA PRO A 57 5.72 18.29 -90.40
C PRO A 57 4.33 18.86 -90.64
N ILE A 58 3.37 18.46 -89.81
CA ILE A 58 2.02 19.01 -89.85
C ILE A 58 2.03 20.41 -89.20
N ASN A 59 1.34 21.38 -89.81
CA ASN A 59 1.04 22.69 -89.23
C ASN A 59 -0.47 22.87 -89.15
N GLY A 60 -0.98 23.40 -88.03
CA GLY A 60 -2.40 23.66 -87.85
C GLY A 60 -2.87 23.40 -86.43
N ALA A 61 -4.17 23.15 -86.26
CA ALA A 61 -4.79 22.90 -84.97
C ALA A 61 -5.68 21.64 -85.02
N PRO A 62 -5.10 20.42 -85.16
CA PRO A 62 -5.88 19.19 -85.11
C PRO A 62 -6.53 18.98 -83.73
N ASP A 63 -7.58 18.17 -83.70
CA ASP A 63 -8.11 17.62 -82.46
C ASP A 63 -7.28 16.38 -82.09
N LEU A 64 -6.82 16.31 -80.84
CA LEU A 64 -6.01 15.20 -80.32
C LEU A 64 -6.76 14.49 -79.19
N GLU A 65 -6.97 13.19 -79.36
CA GLU A 65 -7.45 12.32 -78.29
C GLU A 65 -6.27 11.56 -77.68
N PHE A 66 -6.18 11.58 -76.35
CA PHE A 66 -5.18 10.88 -75.58
C PHE A 66 -5.84 9.75 -74.80
N GLY A 67 -5.27 8.56 -74.85
CA GLY A 67 -5.75 7.42 -74.09
C GLY A 67 -4.62 6.73 -73.34
N ILE A 68 -4.84 6.37 -72.08
CA ILE A 68 -3.90 5.60 -71.25
C ILE A 68 -4.39 4.17 -71.16
N TYR A 69 -3.52 3.21 -71.47
CA TYR A 69 -3.86 1.79 -71.56
C TYR A 69 -2.93 0.93 -70.71
N ALA A 70 -3.45 -0.22 -70.29
CA ALA A 70 -2.69 -1.26 -69.57
C ALA A 70 -1.80 -2.13 -70.48
N ALA A 71 -1.98 -2.06 -71.80
CA ALA A 71 -1.27 -2.92 -72.76
C ALA A 71 -0.85 -2.15 -74.01
N LEU A 72 0.23 -2.60 -74.66
CA LEU A 72 0.77 -1.99 -75.88
C LEU A 72 -0.18 -2.09 -77.09
N THR A 73 -1.06 -3.09 -77.10
CA THR A 73 -2.11 -3.27 -78.13
C THR A 73 -3.40 -3.80 -77.51
N GLY A 74 -4.56 -3.50 -78.12
CA GLY A 74 -5.88 -3.95 -77.63
C GLY A 74 -6.32 -3.31 -76.31
N GLY A 75 -7.40 -3.81 -75.71
CA GLY A 75 -7.94 -3.30 -74.43
C GLY A 75 -8.66 -1.95 -74.53
N SER A 76 -9.47 -1.65 -73.52
CA SER A 76 -10.14 -0.35 -73.35
C SER A 76 -9.23 0.67 -72.66
N PRO A 77 -9.42 1.98 -72.91
CA PRO A 77 -8.67 3.01 -72.20
C PRO A 77 -9.03 2.98 -70.70
N LEU A 78 -8.01 3.03 -69.85
CA LEU A 78 -8.17 3.24 -68.40
C LEU A 78 -8.51 4.71 -68.10
N TRP A 79 -8.05 5.60 -68.95
CA TRP A 79 -8.32 7.03 -68.92
C TRP A 79 -8.26 7.57 -70.34
N SER A 80 -9.09 8.56 -70.67
CA SER A 80 -9.00 9.29 -71.93
C SER A 80 -9.36 10.76 -71.79
N GLU A 81 -8.83 11.56 -72.71
CA GLU A 81 -9.06 13.00 -72.77
C GLU A 81 -9.00 13.46 -74.22
N LEU A 82 -9.99 14.25 -74.63
CA LEU A 82 -10.02 14.90 -75.93
C LEU A 82 -9.64 16.38 -75.77
N GLN A 83 -8.59 16.80 -76.46
CA GLN A 83 -8.17 18.19 -76.55
C GLN A 83 -8.45 18.72 -77.97
N LEU A 84 -9.30 19.73 -78.07
CA LEU A 84 -9.71 20.31 -79.35
C LEU A 84 -8.75 21.42 -79.78
N ASN A 85 -8.52 21.54 -81.09
CA ASN A 85 -7.72 22.60 -81.71
C ASN A 85 -6.31 22.76 -81.11
N VAL A 86 -5.56 21.67 -80.92
CA VAL A 86 -4.22 21.71 -80.33
C VAL A 86 -3.23 22.36 -81.30
N PRO A 87 -2.58 23.48 -80.96
CA PRO A 87 -1.64 24.15 -81.87
C PRO A 87 -0.42 23.27 -82.16
N VAL A 88 -0.21 22.95 -83.43
CA VAL A 88 0.97 22.24 -83.95
C VAL A 88 1.75 23.20 -84.85
N ASN A 89 2.99 23.49 -84.47
CA ASN A 89 3.89 24.37 -85.22
C ASN A 89 5.15 23.60 -85.60
N GLU A 90 5.45 23.56 -86.90
CA GLU A 90 6.56 22.80 -87.48
C GLU A 90 6.56 21.34 -87.00
N GLY A 91 5.38 20.72 -86.89
CA GLY A 91 5.19 19.37 -86.38
C GLY A 91 5.15 19.26 -84.86
N TYR A 92 5.65 20.22 -84.09
CA TYR A 92 5.69 20.14 -82.63
C TYR A 92 4.39 20.61 -81.98
N PHE A 93 3.97 19.88 -80.95
CA PHE A 93 2.91 20.31 -80.03
C PHE A 93 3.30 19.99 -78.58
N THR A 94 2.73 20.76 -77.65
CA THR A 94 2.88 20.54 -76.21
C THR A 94 1.50 20.64 -75.56
N VAL A 95 1.15 19.66 -74.73
CA VAL A 95 -0.11 19.60 -73.99
C VAL A 95 0.13 19.21 -72.54
N GLN A 96 -0.86 19.47 -71.69
CA GLN A 96 -0.94 18.93 -70.34
C GLN A 96 -2.11 17.94 -70.27
N LEU A 97 -1.80 16.66 -70.12
CA LEU A 97 -2.80 15.61 -69.90
C LEU A 97 -3.34 15.73 -68.48
N GLY A 98 -4.65 15.54 -68.30
CA GLY A 98 -5.32 15.70 -67.02
C GLY A 98 -5.98 17.06 -66.82
N SER A 99 -5.84 17.97 -67.79
CA SER A 99 -6.36 19.35 -67.72
C SER A 99 -7.86 19.45 -68.01
N PHE A 100 -8.44 18.44 -68.67
CA PHE A 100 -9.88 18.37 -68.96
C PHE A 100 -10.54 17.17 -68.29
N THR A 101 -9.88 16.01 -68.29
CA THR A 101 -10.29 14.81 -67.54
C THR A 101 -9.26 14.57 -66.44
N PRO A 102 -9.53 14.88 -65.16
CA PRO A 102 -8.56 14.69 -64.08
C PRO A 102 -7.97 13.27 -64.06
N ILE A 103 -6.65 13.18 -63.88
CA ILE A 103 -5.95 11.90 -63.72
C ILE A 103 -5.95 11.52 -62.24
N ASP A 104 -6.44 10.32 -61.94
CA ASP A 104 -6.30 9.72 -60.61
C ASP A 104 -4.83 9.35 -60.36
N ALA A 105 -4.30 9.66 -59.18
CA ALA A 105 -2.93 9.33 -58.81
C ALA A 105 -2.70 7.81 -58.87
N ASP A 106 -3.71 7.00 -58.54
CA ASP A 106 -3.64 5.54 -58.54
C ASP A 106 -3.63 4.92 -59.94
N LEU A 107 -3.93 5.71 -60.99
CA LEU A 107 -3.84 5.25 -62.39
C LEU A 107 -2.44 4.70 -62.72
N PHE A 108 -1.40 5.28 -62.11
CA PHE A 108 0.00 4.91 -62.31
C PHE A 108 0.57 4.01 -61.21
N SER A 109 -0.28 3.27 -60.48
CA SER A 109 0.16 2.30 -59.47
C SER A 109 0.82 1.04 -60.07
N ASP A 110 0.38 0.62 -61.27
CA ASP A 110 1.07 -0.44 -62.03
C ASP A 110 2.14 0.14 -62.96
N PRO A 111 3.27 -0.57 -63.18
CA PRO A 111 4.41 -0.09 -63.94
C PRO A 111 4.24 -0.09 -65.47
N ASP A 112 3.19 -0.72 -65.99
CA ASP A 112 2.93 -0.84 -67.43
C ASP A 112 1.75 0.06 -67.83
N ARG A 113 2.08 1.27 -68.27
CA ARG A 113 1.14 2.23 -68.86
C ARG A 113 1.61 2.70 -70.21
N TYR A 114 0.68 2.77 -71.16
CA TYR A 114 0.95 3.16 -72.53
C TYR A 114 0.03 4.31 -72.95
N LEU A 115 0.61 5.34 -73.55
CA LEU A 115 -0.10 6.45 -74.15
C LEU A 115 -0.42 6.14 -75.61
N GLN A 116 -1.69 6.21 -75.97
CA GLN A 116 -2.14 6.34 -77.35
C GLN A 116 -2.44 7.80 -77.63
N VAL A 117 -2.02 8.26 -78.81
CA VAL A 117 -2.40 9.57 -79.35
C VAL A 117 -3.17 9.31 -80.63
N SER A 118 -4.37 9.86 -80.73
CA SER A 118 -5.21 9.76 -81.92
C SER A 118 -5.43 11.16 -82.47
N VAL A 119 -5.14 11.35 -83.76
CA VAL A 119 -5.08 12.66 -84.41
C VAL A 119 -6.25 12.80 -85.39
N ASN A 120 -7.00 13.90 -85.32
CA ASN A 120 -8.01 14.26 -86.31
C ASN A 120 -7.71 15.64 -86.92
N SER A 121 -7.29 15.64 -88.18
CA SER A 121 -7.00 16.84 -88.98
C SER A 121 -8.10 17.19 -89.98
N GLY A 122 -9.35 16.77 -89.73
CA GLY A 122 -10.51 17.03 -90.59
C GLY A 122 -11.01 15.83 -91.40
N GLY A 123 -10.51 14.62 -91.13
CA GLY A 123 -10.84 13.37 -91.84
C GLY A 123 -11.27 12.21 -90.93
N GLY A 124 -11.44 12.45 -89.63
CA GLY A 124 -11.63 11.41 -88.60
C GLY A 124 -10.35 11.14 -87.82
N PHE A 125 -10.47 10.45 -86.69
CA PHE A 125 -9.33 10.10 -85.84
C PHE A 125 -8.50 8.95 -86.43
N VAL A 126 -7.19 9.13 -86.41
CA VAL A 126 -6.20 8.10 -86.75
C VAL A 126 -5.33 7.84 -85.53
N ASP A 127 -5.29 6.58 -85.10
CA ASP A 127 -4.50 6.14 -83.96
C ASP A 127 -3.01 6.02 -84.32
N LEU A 128 -2.15 6.65 -83.53
CA LEU A 128 -0.71 6.42 -83.58
C LEU A 128 -0.33 5.20 -82.72
N PRO A 129 0.82 4.55 -83.00
CA PRO A 129 1.32 3.47 -82.17
C PRO A 129 1.49 3.91 -80.71
N ARG A 130 1.05 3.05 -79.78
CA ARG A 130 1.15 3.36 -78.35
C ARG A 130 2.61 3.44 -77.90
N GLN A 131 2.88 4.41 -77.03
CA GLN A 131 4.19 4.65 -76.46
C GLN A 131 4.16 4.31 -74.96
N PRO A 132 5.15 3.56 -74.42
CA PRO A 132 5.22 3.33 -72.98
C PRO A 132 5.52 4.64 -72.26
N PHE A 133 4.86 4.86 -71.12
CA PHE A 133 5.29 5.88 -70.19
C PHE A 133 6.59 5.46 -69.49
N THR A 134 7.41 6.45 -69.17
CA THR A 134 8.65 6.29 -68.40
C THR A 134 8.48 6.90 -67.00
N ALA A 135 9.54 7.06 -66.21
CA ALA A 135 9.47 7.37 -64.78
C ALA A 135 8.61 8.60 -64.38
N VAL A 136 8.43 9.59 -65.26
CA VAL A 136 7.82 10.89 -64.91
C VAL A 136 6.37 10.77 -64.43
N PRO A 137 5.43 10.15 -65.17
CA PRO A 137 4.07 9.91 -64.67
C PRO A 137 3.99 9.07 -63.40
N TYR A 138 4.89 8.10 -63.22
CA TYR A 138 4.92 7.26 -62.02
C TYR A 138 5.34 8.04 -60.75
N ALA A 139 5.94 9.23 -60.90
CA ALA A 139 6.23 10.11 -59.77
C ALA A 139 4.97 10.61 -59.04
N LEU A 140 3.78 10.52 -59.65
CA LEU A 140 2.51 10.81 -58.98
C LEU A 140 2.29 9.90 -57.75
N GLN A 141 2.88 8.70 -57.73
CA GLN A 141 2.83 7.78 -56.58
C GLN A 141 3.56 8.33 -55.35
N ALA A 142 4.41 9.35 -55.48
CA ALA A 142 5.05 10.00 -54.33
C ALA A 142 4.02 10.67 -53.39
N ALA A 143 2.84 11.02 -53.89
CA ALA A 143 1.74 11.55 -53.06
C ALA A 143 1.17 10.50 -52.09
N ASN A 144 1.37 9.21 -52.38
CA ASN A 144 0.92 8.09 -51.55
C ASN A 144 1.95 7.70 -50.46
N ALA A 145 3.13 8.34 -50.44
CA ALA A 145 4.14 8.10 -49.43
C ALA A 145 3.78 8.77 -48.08
N TRP A 146 4.33 8.24 -46.99
CA TRP A 146 4.21 8.91 -45.69
C TRP A 146 5.09 10.17 -45.65
N SER A 147 4.51 11.33 -45.35
CA SER A 147 5.24 12.61 -45.30
C SER A 147 6.21 12.65 -44.11
N LEU A 148 7.37 13.29 -44.31
CA LEU A 148 8.31 13.60 -43.23
C LEU A 148 7.75 14.61 -42.22
N ASP A 149 6.84 15.48 -42.67
CA ASP A 149 6.14 16.44 -41.82
C ASP A 149 4.87 15.84 -41.17
N GLY A 150 4.57 14.58 -41.47
CA GLY A 150 3.36 13.88 -41.06
C GLY A 150 2.16 14.13 -41.99
N ASN A 151 1.21 13.20 -41.96
CA ASN A 151 -0.01 13.24 -42.77
C ASN A 151 -1.20 13.70 -41.91
N SER A 152 -2.01 14.64 -42.40
CA SER A 152 -3.28 15.03 -41.78
C SER A 152 -4.45 14.21 -42.37
N GLY A 153 -5.53 13.99 -41.60
CA GLY A 153 -6.73 13.30 -42.10
C GLY A 153 -6.54 11.82 -42.45
N THR A 154 -5.62 11.12 -41.77
CA THR A 154 -5.33 9.71 -42.04
C THR A 154 -6.50 8.78 -41.68
N ASP A 155 -6.71 7.74 -42.50
CA ASP A 155 -7.62 6.63 -42.22
C ASP A 155 -6.79 5.38 -41.86
N PRO A 156 -6.85 4.89 -40.61
CA PRO A 156 -6.10 3.71 -40.17
C PRO A 156 -6.41 2.42 -40.94
N ALA A 157 -7.55 2.32 -41.65
CA ALA A 157 -7.89 1.15 -42.44
C ALA A 157 -7.03 1.03 -43.71
N THR A 158 -6.66 2.16 -44.31
CA THR A 158 -5.99 2.24 -45.63
C THR A 158 -4.59 2.88 -45.56
N HIS A 159 -4.37 3.87 -44.69
CA HIS A 159 -3.07 4.53 -44.53
C HIS A 159 -2.26 3.86 -43.42
N LYS A 160 -1.23 3.11 -43.80
CA LYS A 160 -0.40 2.32 -42.87
C LYS A 160 1.07 2.74 -42.97
N LEU A 161 1.73 2.81 -41.82
CA LEU A 161 3.18 2.88 -41.70
C LEU A 161 3.68 1.51 -41.22
N GLY A 162 4.26 0.71 -42.12
CA GLY A 162 4.78 -0.61 -41.77
C GLY A 162 4.62 -1.64 -42.89
N THR A 163 4.53 -2.90 -42.50
CA THR A 163 4.36 -4.06 -43.39
C THR A 163 2.91 -4.55 -43.39
N THR A 164 2.47 -5.18 -44.48
CA THR A 164 1.13 -5.78 -44.60
C THR A 164 1.13 -7.30 -44.38
N ASP A 165 2.31 -7.89 -44.30
CA ASP A 165 2.57 -9.29 -44.03
C ASP A 165 3.24 -9.47 -42.65
N ALA A 166 3.39 -10.72 -42.21
CA ALA A 166 4.00 -11.06 -40.92
C ALA A 166 5.54 -10.97 -40.98
N VAL A 167 6.05 -9.78 -41.31
CA VAL A 167 7.48 -9.46 -41.37
C VAL A 167 7.79 -8.34 -40.38
N THR A 168 8.95 -8.45 -39.72
CA THR A 168 9.43 -7.47 -38.73
C THR A 168 9.58 -6.06 -39.31
N LEU A 169 8.90 -5.09 -38.70
CA LEU A 169 9.16 -3.67 -38.93
C LEU A 169 10.37 -3.22 -38.10
N THR A 170 11.38 -2.65 -38.75
CA THR A 170 12.60 -2.15 -38.09
C THR A 170 12.71 -0.65 -38.24
N LEU A 171 12.78 0.06 -37.12
CA LEU A 171 13.14 1.48 -37.09
C LEU A 171 14.66 1.61 -36.97
N VAL A 172 15.25 2.48 -37.79
CA VAL A 172 16.70 2.65 -37.90
C VAL A 172 17.12 4.08 -37.55
N MET A 173 18.29 4.22 -36.95
CA MET A 173 18.99 5.49 -36.73
C MET A 173 20.47 5.27 -36.99
N SER A 174 21.11 6.11 -37.81
CA SER A 174 22.53 5.94 -38.18
C SER A 174 22.84 4.53 -38.71
N ASP A 175 21.99 4.02 -39.61
CA ASP A 175 22.04 2.65 -40.18
C ASP A 175 21.99 1.51 -39.14
N THR A 176 21.58 1.82 -37.91
CA THR A 176 21.48 0.88 -36.80
C THR A 176 20.01 0.69 -36.44
N ALA A 177 19.53 -0.55 -36.41
CA ALA A 177 18.22 -0.89 -35.84
C ALA A 177 18.12 -0.42 -34.38
N VAL A 178 17.20 0.50 -34.09
CA VAL A 178 16.95 1.03 -32.75
C VAL A 178 15.69 0.46 -32.12
N MET A 179 14.75 -0.01 -32.93
CA MET A 179 13.51 -0.65 -32.46
C MET A 179 13.02 -1.67 -33.49
N ARG A 180 12.54 -2.81 -33.02
CA ARG A 180 11.89 -3.83 -33.83
C ARG A 180 10.50 -4.11 -33.29
N PHE A 181 9.54 -4.20 -34.21
CA PHE A 181 8.22 -4.77 -33.99
C PHE A 181 8.18 -6.10 -34.73
N ALA A 182 8.53 -7.18 -34.03
CA ALA A 182 8.58 -8.51 -34.61
C ALA A 182 7.22 -9.20 -34.41
N PRO A 183 6.54 -9.64 -35.47
CA PRO A 183 5.28 -10.34 -35.31
C PRO A 183 5.51 -11.67 -34.57
N ALA A 184 4.70 -11.93 -33.55
CA ALA A 184 4.61 -13.22 -32.89
C ALA A 184 3.16 -13.70 -32.94
N PHE A 185 2.97 -15.02 -33.06
CA PHE A 185 1.66 -15.65 -33.16
C PHE A 185 1.50 -16.69 -32.06
N ASP A 186 0.45 -16.56 -31.25
CA ASP A 186 0.07 -17.59 -30.28
C ASP A 186 -1.02 -18.48 -30.90
N PRO A 187 -0.69 -19.71 -31.29
CA PRO A 187 -1.67 -20.62 -31.89
C PRO A 187 -2.81 -21.01 -30.94
N SER A 188 -2.64 -20.86 -29.62
CA SER A 188 -3.69 -21.17 -28.64
C SER A 188 -4.80 -20.11 -28.58
N LEU A 189 -4.45 -18.86 -28.90
CA LEU A 189 -5.39 -17.73 -28.91
C LEU A 189 -5.83 -17.36 -30.33
N GLY A 190 -5.04 -17.74 -31.36
CA GLY A 190 -5.29 -17.31 -32.73
C GLY A 190 -5.02 -15.81 -32.94
N GLU A 191 -4.24 -15.21 -32.04
CA GLU A 191 -3.96 -13.78 -32.02
C GLU A 191 -2.52 -13.48 -32.47
N LEU A 192 -2.34 -12.33 -33.12
CA LEU A 192 -1.05 -11.76 -33.45
C LEU A 192 -0.76 -10.64 -32.46
N ALA A 193 0.34 -10.76 -31.71
CA ALA A 193 0.84 -9.71 -30.84
C ALA A 193 2.33 -9.50 -31.15
N PRO A 194 2.78 -8.28 -31.44
CA PRO A 194 4.17 -8.04 -31.74
C PRO A 194 5.03 -8.15 -30.48
N ASN A 195 6.21 -8.72 -30.62
CA ASN A 195 7.30 -8.50 -29.68
C ASN A 195 7.96 -7.15 -30.00
N ILE A 196 8.13 -6.33 -28.97
CA ILE A 196 8.72 -5.00 -29.09
C ILE A 196 10.12 -5.02 -28.49
N THR A 197 11.15 -4.80 -29.31
CA THR A 197 12.54 -4.80 -28.84
C THR A 197 13.22 -3.49 -29.20
N ALA A 198 13.41 -2.62 -28.21
CA ALA A 198 14.31 -1.48 -28.33
C ALA A 198 15.76 -1.92 -28.16
N ASN A 199 16.69 -1.28 -28.88
CA ASN A 199 18.10 -1.65 -28.97
C ASN A 199 18.34 -3.17 -29.21
N PRO A 200 17.83 -3.73 -30.32
CA PRO A 200 17.83 -5.17 -30.59
C PRO A 200 19.21 -5.79 -30.89
N PHE A 201 20.30 -5.00 -30.89
CA PHE A 201 21.66 -5.54 -30.96
C PHE A 201 22.19 -6.02 -29.62
N SER A 202 21.61 -5.51 -28.53
CA SER A 202 22.02 -5.87 -27.16
C SER A 202 20.90 -6.51 -26.38
N ASN A 203 19.64 -6.30 -26.75
CA ASN A 203 18.49 -6.91 -26.09
C ASN A 203 17.93 -8.06 -26.92
N GLU A 204 17.47 -9.09 -26.24
CA GLU A 204 16.95 -10.31 -26.86
C GLU A 204 15.54 -10.60 -26.35
N ILE A 205 14.59 -10.75 -27.29
CA ILE A 205 13.32 -11.43 -27.04
C ILE A 205 13.41 -12.76 -27.78
N ARG A 206 13.44 -13.89 -27.06
CA ARG A 206 13.71 -15.21 -27.64
C ARG A 206 12.57 -15.69 -28.53
N ALA A 207 12.92 -16.57 -29.46
CA ALA A 207 11.94 -17.23 -30.34
C ALA A 207 10.98 -18.10 -29.51
N GLY A 208 9.69 -17.83 -29.61
CA GLY A 208 8.64 -18.48 -28.80
C GLY A 208 7.92 -17.49 -27.87
N ALA A 209 8.57 -16.40 -27.49
CA ALA A 209 7.92 -15.29 -26.78
C ALA A 209 6.84 -14.65 -27.67
N PHE A 210 5.76 -14.20 -27.03
CA PHE A 210 4.57 -13.64 -27.67
C PHE A 210 4.09 -12.42 -26.91
N GLY A 211 3.90 -11.29 -27.60
CA GLY A 211 3.43 -10.04 -26.99
C GLY A 211 4.38 -9.47 -25.93
N SER A 212 5.66 -9.82 -25.99
CA SER A 212 6.67 -9.46 -24.99
C SER A 212 7.36 -8.14 -25.33
N THR A 213 7.87 -7.43 -24.31
CA THR A 213 8.42 -6.08 -24.50
C THR A 213 9.75 -5.90 -23.78
N ILE A 214 10.74 -5.36 -24.51
CA ILE A 214 11.92 -4.72 -23.94
C ILE A 214 11.93 -3.27 -24.41
N SER A 215 11.69 -2.34 -23.49
CA SER A 215 11.48 -0.92 -23.84
C SER A 215 12.79 -0.11 -23.99
N GLY A 216 13.94 -0.68 -23.64
CA GLY A 216 15.24 -0.03 -23.81
C GLY A 216 16.39 -0.78 -23.13
N GLY A 217 17.49 -0.06 -22.88
CA GLY A 217 18.63 -0.62 -22.15
C GLY A 217 19.52 -1.53 -23.00
N MET A 218 20.32 -2.36 -22.34
CA MET A 218 21.30 -3.25 -22.99
C MET A 218 21.39 -4.59 -22.25
N TYR A 219 21.56 -5.69 -22.97
CA TYR A 219 21.74 -7.03 -22.40
C TYR A 219 20.54 -7.52 -21.59
N ASN A 220 19.34 -7.06 -21.92
CA ASN A 220 18.11 -7.57 -21.33
C ASN A 220 17.62 -8.79 -22.13
N ASP A 221 17.09 -9.80 -21.43
CA ASP A 221 16.61 -11.05 -22.01
C ASP A 221 15.16 -11.30 -21.59
N VAL A 222 14.31 -11.62 -22.57
CA VAL A 222 12.91 -12.01 -22.35
C VAL A 222 12.63 -13.28 -23.13
N THR A 223 12.11 -14.31 -22.46
CA THR A 223 12.02 -15.65 -23.07
C THR A 223 10.60 -16.14 -23.31
N GLU A 224 9.66 -15.80 -22.43
CA GLU A 224 8.29 -16.33 -22.44
C GLU A 224 7.25 -15.26 -22.79
N LYS A 225 5.97 -15.65 -22.76
CA LYS A 225 4.84 -14.85 -23.24
C LYS A 225 4.53 -13.67 -22.31
N TYR A 226 4.23 -12.52 -22.90
CA TYR A 226 3.81 -11.29 -22.22
C TYR A 226 4.78 -10.78 -21.16
N ALA A 227 6.01 -11.27 -21.16
CA ALA A 227 7.04 -10.84 -20.24
C ALA A 227 7.57 -9.46 -20.64
N THR A 228 7.95 -8.66 -19.65
CA THR A 228 8.33 -7.27 -19.84
C THR A 228 9.61 -6.93 -19.09
N VAL A 229 10.53 -6.28 -19.79
CA VAL A 229 11.64 -5.54 -19.19
C VAL A 229 11.50 -4.07 -19.57
N GLY A 230 11.30 -3.21 -18.57
CA GLY A 230 11.15 -1.77 -18.78
C GLY A 230 12.42 -1.08 -19.32
N GLY A 231 13.59 -1.65 -19.06
CA GLY A 231 14.89 -1.15 -19.52
C GLY A 231 16.02 -1.59 -18.60
N GLY A 232 17.07 -0.78 -18.48
CA GLY A 232 18.22 -1.10 -17.61
C GLY A 232 19.23 -2.03 -18.28
N ILE A 233 20.02 -2.74 -17.48
CA ILE A 233 21.13 -3.55 -17.98
C ILE A 233 21.11 -4.95 -17.35
N PHE A 234 21.29 -6.01 -18.14
CA PHE A 234 21.36 -7.40 -17.64
C PHE A 234 20.12 -7.85 -16.87
N ASN A 235 18.93 -7.39 -17.26
CA ASN A 235 17.68 -7.85 -16.64
C ASN A 235 17.09 -9.03 -17.41
N GLU A 236 16.54 -10.00 -16.68
CA GLU A 236 15.95 -11.22 -17.24
C GLU A 236 14.48 -11.34 -16.80
N ALA A 237 13.55 -11.48 -17.76
CA ALA A 237 12.16 -11.83 -17.47
C ALA A 237 11.79 -13.09 -18.26
N THR A 238 11.86 -14.25 -17.62
CA THR A 238 11.98 -15.53 -18.32
C THR A 238 10.77 -16.46 -18.21
N ASP A 239 9.72 -16.07 -17.51
CA ASP A 239 8.47 -16.85 -17.40
C ASP A 239 7.25 -16.03 -17.81
N ASN A 240 6.08 -16.66 -17.91
CA ASN A 240 4.90 -16.00 -18.47
C ASN A 240 4.49 -14.84 -17.57
N TYR A 241 4.20 -13.69 -18.19
CA TYR A 241 3.80 -12.46 -17.50
C TYR A 241 4.85 -11.92 -16.51
N ALA A 242 6.08 -12.46 -16.51
CA ALA A 242 7.16 -11.98 -15.66
C ALA A 242 7.51 -10.53 -16.00
N THR A 243 7.72 -9.70 -14.97
CA THR A 243 7.99 -8.27 -15.15
C THR A 243 9.23 -7.85 -14.39
N VAL A 244 10.17 -7.19 -15.08
CA VAL A 244 11.24 -6.42 -14.46
C VAL A 244 11.05 -4.95 -14.82
N GLY A 245 10.79 -4.11 -13.83
CA GLY A 245 10.59 -2.67 -14.03
C GLY A 245 11.81 -1.97 -14.64
N GLY A 246 13.02 -2.44 -14.30
CA GLY A 246 14.30 -1.93 -14.80
C GLY A 246 15.42 -2.23 -13.82
N GLY A 247 16.47 -1.39 -13.82
CA GLY A 247 17.62 -1.56 -12.92
C GLY A 247 18.74 -2.40 -13.53
N ILE A 248 19.51 -3.11 -12.70
CA ILE A 248 20.64 -3.93 -13.15
C ILE A 248 20.60 -5.34 -12.55
N PHE A 249 20.91 -6.37 -13.35
CA PHE A 249 21.02 -7.76 -12.88
C PHE A 249 19.77 -8.32 -12.18
N ASN A 250 18.58 -7.78 -12.48
CA ASN A 250 17.34 -8.27 -11.89
C ASN A 250 16.77 -9.45 -12.69
N LYS A 251 16.22 -10.44 -11.99
CA LYS A 251 15.67 -11.66 -12.59
C LYS A 251 14.24 -11.91 -12.11
N ALA A 252 13.28 -11.93 -13.03
CA ALA A 252 11.91 -12.41 -12.80
C ALA A 252 11.73 -13.73 -13.55
N THR A 253 11.75 -14.85 -12.82
CA THR A 253 11.84 -16.22 -13.36
C THR A 253 10.81 -17.15 -12.73
N GLY A 254 9.64 -16.62 -12.40
CA GLY A 254 8.45 -17.39 -12.05
C GLY A 254 7.25 -16.80 -12.78
N ASP A 255 6.18 -17.58 -12.96
CA ASP A 255 4.99 -17.08 -13.65
C ASP A 255 4.37 -15.93 -12.82
N PHE A 256 4.05 -14.81 -13.47
CA PHE A 256 3.55 -13.58 -12.83
C PHE A 256 4.52 -12.94 -11.82
N ALA A 257 5.79 -13.37 -11.76
CA ALA A 257 6.77 -12.79 -10.86
C ALA A 257 7.12 -11.36 -11.26
N THR A 258 7.37 -10.52 -10.26
CA THR A 258 7.72 -9.11 -10.49
C THR A 258 8.97 -8.70 -9.73
N VAL A 259 9.93 -8.11 -10.43
CA VAL A 259 10.98 -7.29 -9.82
C VAL A 259 10.68 -5.82 -10.08
N GLY A 260 10.41 -5.06 -9.03
CA GLY A 260 10.04 -3.64 -9.17
C GLY A 260 11.17 -2.77 -9.74
N GLY A 261 12.43 -3.15 -9.49
CA GLY A 261 13.64 -2.45 -9.92
C GLY A 261 14.76 -2.65 -8.91
N GLY A 262 15.79 -1.81 -8.97
CA GLY A 262 16.97 -1.91 -8.11
C GLY A 262 18.08 -2.75 -8.73
N ALA A 263 18.83 -3.49 -7.92
CA ALA A 263 19.99 -4.25 -8.40
C ALA A 263 20.07 -5.67 -7.83
N ASP A 264 20.38 -6.66 -8.67
CA ASP A 264 20.65 -8.05 -8.28
C ASP A 264 19.50 -8.73 -7.50
N ASN A 265 18.25 -8.35 -7.77
CA ASN A 265 17.08 -8.98 -7.16
C ASN A 265 16.59 -10.18 -7.98
N VAL A 266 15.99 -11.15 -7.31
CA VAL A 266 15.43 -12.36 -7.93
C VAL A 266 14.01 -12.61 -7.44
N ALA A 267 13.04 -12.61 -8.34
CA ALA A 267 11.67 -13.08 -8.10
C ALA A 267 11.48 -14.38 -8.89
N ALA A 268 11.72 -15.52 -8.24
CA ALA A 268 11.74 -16.85 -8.87
C ALA A 268 10.53 -17.72 -8.52
N GLY A 269 9.75 -17.37 -7.49
CA GLY A 269 8.49 -18.04 -7.22
C GLY A 269 7.36 -17.51 -8.10
N ASP A 270 6.36 -18.34 -8.38
CA ASP A 270 5.15 -17.86 -9.05
C ASP A 270 4.45 -16.82 -8.18
N TYR A 271 3.92 -15.75 -8.79
CA TYR A 271 3.30 -14.62 -8.09
C TYR A 271 4.21 -13.90 -7.07
N SER A 272 5.53 -14.09 -7.16
CA SER A 272 6.48 -13.48 -6.22
C SER A 272 6.82 -12.03 -6.54
N TYR A 273 7.28 -11.28 -5.55
CA TYR A 273 7.74 -9.91 -5.69
C TYR A 273 9.10 -9.68 -5.02
N ALA A 274 10.06 -9.08 -5.74
CA ALA A 274 11.34 -8.66 -5.17
C ALA A 274 11.65 -7.18 -5.49
N ALA A 275 12.26 -6.46 -4.55
CA ALA A 275 12.70 -5.08 -4.77
C ALA A 275 13.86 -4.67 -3.85
N GLY A 276 14.70 -3.76 -4.34
CA GLY A 276 15.81 -3.18 -3.58
C GLY A 276 17.16 -3.63 -4.10
N HIS A 277 18.02 -4.17 -3.22
CA HIS A 277 19.30 -4.74 -3.61
C HIS A 277 19.45 -6.14 -3.01
N LEU A 278 19.80 -7.15 -3.83
CA LEU A 278 20.02 -8.53 -3.39
C LEU A 278 18.80 -9.22 -2.72
N ALA A 279 17.58 -8.74 -2.96
CA ALA A 279 16.34 -9.38 -2.48
C ALA A 279 15.98 -10.60 -3.33
N ARG A 280 15.74 -11.78 -2.71
CA ARG A 280 15.44 -13.03 -3.41
C ARG A 280 14.14 -13.68 -2.93
N ALA A 281 13.06 -13.47 -3.67
CA ALA A 281 11.78 -14.15 -3.52
C ALA A 281 11.78 -15.48 -4.30
N LEU A 282 12.34 -16.52 -3.68
CA LEU A 282 12.59 -17.86 -4.24
C LEU A 282 11.41 -18.83 -4.16
N HIS A 283 10.33 -18.47 -3.46
CA HIS A 283 9.16 -19.34 -3.25
C HIS A 283 7.87 -18.66 -3.73
N ASN A 284 6.88 -19.47 -4.11
CA ASN A 284 5.60 -18.97 -4.62
C ASN A 284 4.91 -18.04 -3.62
N GLY A 285 4.37 -16.93 -4.12
CA GLY A 285 3.67 -15.91 -3.32
C GLY A 285 4.57 -15.13 -2.35
N ALA A 286 5.90 -15.31 -2.39
CA ALA A 286 6.80 -14.59 -1.49
C ALA A 286 7.08 -13.16 -1.96
N PHE A 287 7.14 -12.24 -1.01
CA PHE A 287 7.40 -10.81 -1.19
C PHE A 287 8.63 -10.46 -0.37
N VAL A 288 9.72 -10.05 -1.03
CA VAL A 288 11.01 -9.80 -0.38
C VAL A 288 11.53 -8.42 -0.73
N TRP A 289 11.68 -7.57 0.28
CA TRP A 289 12.25 -6.24 0.13
C TRP A 289 13.56 -6.20 0.92
N SER A 290 14.63 -5.71 0.30
CA SER A 290 15.92 -5.52 0.97
C SER A 290 16.44 -4.11 0.71
N ASP A 291 17.12 -3.55 1.70
CA ASP A 291 17.72 -2.22 1.60
C ASP A 291 19.04 -2.25 0.79
N SER A 292 19.97 -1.34 1.07
CA SER A 292 21.26 -1.29 0.38
C SER A 292 22.31 -2.25 0.96
N SER A 293 21.91 -3.23 1.76
CA SER A 293 22.79 -4.24 2.34
C SER A 293 23.50 -5.07 1.27
N TYR A 294 24.67 -5.62 1.60
CA TYR A 294 25.52 -6.37 0.66
C TYR A 294 25.43 -7.90 0.86
N SER A 295 24.35 -8.37 1.47
CA SER A 295 24.03 -9.79 1.64
C SER A 295 22.74 -10.13 0.91
N TYR A 296 22.64 -11.37 0.43
CA TYR A 296 21.38 -11.87 -0.09
C TYR A 296 20.36 -12.02 1.04
N PHE A 297 19.14 -11.56 0.78
CA PHE A 297 18.01 -11.73 1.67
C PHE A 297 16.95 -12.60 1.01
N ASP A 298 16.76 -13.81 1.55
CA ASP A 298 16.03 -14.88 0.87
C ASP A 298 14.69 -15.18 1.55
N SER A 299 13.66 -15.40 0.74
CA SER A 299 12.50 -16.19 1.18
C SER A 299 12.91 -17.62 1.52
N THR A 300 12.30 -18.18 2.55
CA THR A 300 12.55 -19.54 3.07
C THR A 300 11.32 -20.45 2.97
N GLY A 301 10.19 -19.92 2.50
CA GLY A 301 8.95 -20.65 2.29
C GLY A 301 7.95 -19.85 1.46
N VAL A 302 6.85 -20.52 1.09
CA VAL A 302 5.75 -19.91 0.31
C VAL A 302 5.01 -18.83 1.11
N ASP A 303 4.43 -17.87 0.41
CA ASP A 303 3.54 -16.83 0.95
C ASP A 303 4.14 -15.99 2.10
N GLN A 304 5.46 -15.80 2.10
CA GLN A 304 6.15 -14.97 3.09
C GLN A 304 6.21 -13.49 2.67
N PHE A 305 6.03 -12.59 3.63
CA PHE A 305 6.36 -11.16 3.47
C PHE A 305 7.59 -10.83 4.32
N LEU A 306 8.72 -10.55 3.67
CA LEU A 306 10.02 -10.35 4.30
C LEU A 306 10.58 -8.98 3.96
N ILE A 307 11.09 -8.30 4.99
CA ILE A 307 11.72 -6.97 4.86
C ILE A 307 13.05 -6.98 5.59
N GLU A 308 14.13 -6.68 4.87
CA GLU A 308 15.43 -6.31 5.42
C GLU A 308 15.58 -4.80 5.29
N ALA A 309 15.63 -4.14 6.45
CA ALA A 309 15.76 -2.69 6.55
C ALA A 309 16.59 -2.37 7.79
N ASP A 310 17.91 -2.31 7.66
CA ASP A 310 18.85 -2.08 8.77
C ASP A 310 18.60 -0.74 9.47
N GLY A 311 18.04 0.24 8.74
CA GLY A 311 17.59 1.52 9.28
C GLY A 311 16.26 1.47 10.05
N GLY A 312 15.54 0.35 10.04
CA GLY A 312 14.24 0.15 10.69
C GLY A 312 13.02 0.41 9.78
N MET A 313 11.88 -0.14 10.19
CA MET A 313 10.56 0.03 9.58
C MET A 313 9.74 1.06 10.36
N GLY A 314 9.40 2.16 9.71
CA GLY A 314 8.51 3.19 10.25
C GLY A 314 7.07 3.05 9.73
N VAL A 315 6.09 3.10 10.63
CA VAL A 315 4.67 3.28 10.29
C VAL A 315 4.19 4.57 10.94
N GLY A 316 3.86 5.58 10.13
CA GLY A 316 3.54 6.92 10.63
C GLY A 316 4.75 7.75 11.10
N THR A 317 5.98 7.26 10.86
CA THR A 317 7.24 7.98 11.11
C THR A 317 8.23 7.74 9.97
N ASN A 318 9.06 8.73 9.67
CA ASN A 318 10.20 8.64 8.73
C ASN A 318 11.56 8.51 9.44
N ALA A 319 11.55 8.48 10.79
CA ALA A 319 12.72 8.29 11.64
C ALA A 319 12.41 7.20 12.67
N PRO A 320 12.34 5.91 12.24
CA PRO A 320 12.14 4.81 13.16
C PRO A 320 13.29 4.76 14.18
N ALA A 321 12.97 4.63 15.47
CA ALA A 321 13.95 4.55 16.56
C ALA A 321 14.32 3.10 16.90
N THR A 322 13.52 2.15 16.39
CA THR A 322 13.60 0.70 16.60
C THR A 322 13.35 0.00 15.26
N GLN A 323 13.64 -1.31 15.20
CA GLN A 323 13.46 -2.09 13.97
C GLN A 323 12.03 -2.04 13.41
N LEU A 324 11.03 -1.96 14.29
CA LEU A 324 9.66 -1.60 13.97
C LEU A 324 9.25 -0.45 14.90
N HIS A 325 8.89 0.70 14.33
CA HIS A 325 8.45 1.87 15.08
C HIS A 325 7.13 2.38 14.50
N VAL A 326 6.06 2.26 15.28
CA VAL A 326 4.72 2.72 14.91
C VAL A 326 4.38 3.97 15.71
N VAL A 327 4.04 5.06 15.02
CA VAL A 327 3.71 6.35 15.64
C VAL A 327 2.38 6.85 15.08
N ALA A 328 1.41 7.09 15.95
CA ALA A 328 0.16 7.76 15.61
C ALA A 328 -0.38 8.55 16.81
N ALA A 329 -1.16 9.60 16.54
CA ALA A 329 -1.92 10.33 17.56
C ALA A 329 -3.36 9.81 17.58
N ARG A 330 -3.75 9.15 18.68
CA ARG A 330 -5.10 8.60 18.90
C ARG A 330 -5.60 9.00 20.29
N ASN A 331 -6.92 9.02 20.48
CA ASN A 331 -7.52 9.17 21.81
C ASN A 331 -7.20 7.94 22.66
N GLY A 332 -7.09 8.08 23.98
CA GLY A 332 -6.68 6.98 24.87
C GLY A 332 -7.83 6.11 25.40
N GLY A 333 -8.91 5.93 24.64
CA GLY A 333 -10.04 5.11 25.08
C GLY A 333 -9.89 3.64 24.70
N ALA A 334 -10.76 2.80 25.26
CA ALA A 334 -10.70 1.34 25.11
C ALA A 334 -11.26 0.83 23.77
N ASN A 335 -11.77 1.71 22.90
CA ASN A 335 -12.25 1.30 21.59
C ASN A 335 -11.08 0.88 20.69
N MET A 336 -11.20 -0.25 19.99
CA MET A 336 -10.16 -0.75 19.07
C MET A 336 -9.69 0.33 18.06
N THR A 337 -10.59 1.20 17.59
CA THR A 337 -10.23 2.29 16.65
C THR A 337 -9.35 3.38 17.24
N GLU A 338 -9.18 3.39 18.56
CA GLU A 338 -8.39 4.33 19.34
C GLU A 338 -6.99 3.78 19.69
N HIS A 339 -6.72 2.51 19.35
CA HIS A 339 -5.40 1.90 19.55
C HIS A 339 -4.43 2.25 18.40
N VAL A 340 -3.14 2.39 18.71
CA VAL A 340 -2.08 2.64 17.70
C VAL A 340 -1.67 1.35 17.00
N VAL A 341 -1.63 0.24 17.74
CA VAL A 341 -1.31 -1.10 17.24
C VAL A 341 -2.30 -2.09 17.84
N ALA A 342 -2.83 -2.98 17.02
CA ALA A 342 -3.56 -4.17 17.44
C ALA A 342 -2.90 -5.39 16.82
N ILE A 343 -2.64 -6.42 17.63
CA ILE A 343 -2.15 -7.72 17.16
C ILE A 343 -3.20 -8.73 17.57
N GLU A 344 -3.97 -9.19 16.57
CA GLU A 344 -5.09 -10.08 16.79
C GLU A 344 -4.82 -11.43 16.13
N ASN A 345 -5.12 -12.49 16.86
CA ASN A 345 -5.30 -13.80 16.27
C ASN A 345 -6.79 -14.13 16.29
N ASN A 346 -7.41 -14.10 15.10
CA ASN A 346 -8.83 -14.36 14.91
C ASN A 346 -9.08 -15.76 14.31
N ALA A 347 -8.20 -16.72 14.59
CA ALA A 347 -8.36 -18.07 14.10
C ALA A 347 -9.68 -18.68 14.61
N THR A 348 -10.47 -19.22 13.68
CA THR A 348 -11.73 -19.92 13.98
C THR A 348 -11.58 -21.44 13.96
N ASP A 349 -10.39 -21.95 13.61
CA ASP A 349 -10.10 -23.37 13.47
C ASP A 349 -9.51 -23.95 14.77
N TYR A 350 -10.39 -24.50 15.60
CA TYR A 350 -10.07 -25.14 16.90
C TYR A 350 -9.31 -26.49 16.78
N GLY A 351 -8.69 -26.78 15.62
CA GLY A 351 -8.28 -28.15 15.25
C GLY A 351 -6.82 -28.53 15.46
N SER A 352 -5.87 -27.59 15.61
CA SER A 352 -4.44 -27.94 15.48
C SER A 352 -3.45 -27.24 16.42
N GLY A 353 -3.86 -26.32 17.30
CA GLY A 353 -2.94 -25.72 18.27
C GLY A 353 -3.41 -24.36 18.76
N PRO A 354 -2.89 -23.89 19.91
CA PRO A 354 -3.42 -22.72 20.58
C PRO A 354 -3.13 -21.42 19.83
N ASP A 355 -4.05 -20.47 19.96
CA ASP A 355 -3.83 -19.07 19.67
C ASP A 355 -2.76 -18.52 20.61
N VAL A 356 -1.60 -18.14 20.06
CA VAL A 356 -0.48 -17.65 20.87
C VAL A 356 0.12 -16.38 20.30
N LEU A 357 0.34 -15.41 21.18
CA LEU A 357 1.25 -14.30 20.96
C LEU A 357 2.52 -14.58 21.76
N ALA A 358 3.67 -14.57 21.10
CA ALA A 358 4.95 -14.82 21.74
C ALA A 358 5.82 -13.56 21.73
N LEU A 359 6.40 -13.22 22.87
CA LEU A 359 7.48 -12.26 23.00
C LEU A 359 8.74 -13.02 23.39
N LYS A 360 9.75 -13.01 22.54
CA LYS A 360 10.99 -13.75 22.74
C LYS A 360 12.19 -12.82 22.61
N ILE A 361 13.05 -12.88 23.59
CA ILE A 361 14.35 -12.23 23.59
C ILE A 361 15.40 -13.32 23.70
N THR A 362 16.38 -13.29 22.79
CA THR A 362 17.52 -14.22 22.74
C THR A 362 17.13 -15.73 22.57
N ASN A 363 18.11 -16.58 22.29
CA ASN A 363 17.96 -18.05 22.25
C ASN A 363 18.34 -18.74 23.57
N GLN A 364 18.48 -17.97 24.65
CA GLN A 364 18.80 -18.48 25.98
C GLN A 364 17.58 -19.18 26.62
N ILE A 365 17.86 -20.19 27.45
CA ILE A 365 16.82 -21.00 28.13
C ILE A 365 16.26 -20.28 29.37
N ASP A 366 17.06 -19.40 29.99
CA ASP A 366 16.66 -18.53 31.09
C ASP A 366 16.74 -17.07 30.59
N PRO A 367 15.68 -16.26 30.76
CA PRO A 367 15.73 -14.85 30.41
C PRO A 367 16.85 -14.07 31.11
N GLY A 368 17.36 -14.54 32.25
CA GLY A 368 18.29 -13.76 33.05
C GLY A 368 17.61 -12.52 33.66
N SER A 369 18.35 -11.75 34.45
CA SER A 369 17.83 -10.51 35.05
C SER A 369 17.94 -9.28 34.14
N SER A 370 18.59 -9.40 32.98
CA SER A 370 18.70 -8.32 31.99
C SER A 370 17.65 -8.39 30.88
N ALA A 371 16.75 -9.37 30.96
CA ALA A 371 15.70 -9.59 29.97
C ALA A 371 14.57 -8.56 30.13
N ASN A 372 14.29 -7.77 29.10
CA ASN A 372 13.15 -6.85 29.08
C ASN A 372 12.27 -7.14 27.87
N TYR A 373 11.00 -7.47 28.11
CA TYR A 373 10.04 -7.86 27.07
C TYR A 373 9.11 -6.71 26.68
N ILE A 374 8.58 -6.01 27.68
CA ILE A 374 7.65 -4.89 27.50
C ILE A 374 8.07 -3.79 28.46
N THR A 375 8.12 -2.56 27.96
CA THR A 375 8.29 -1.37 28.80
C THR A 375 7.11 -0.44 28.56
N PHE A 376 6.49 0.00 29.64
CA PHE A 376 5.47 1.03 29.64
C PHE A 376 6.15 2.35 29.98
N THR A 377 5.94 3.37 29.16
CA THR A 377 6.55 4.69 29.34
C THR A 377 5.51 5.81 29.25
N ASP A 378 5.70 6.86 30.01
CA ASP A 378 5.06 8.16 29.81
C ASP A 378 6.07 9.16 29.21
N ALA A 379 5.76 10.46 29.26
CA ALA A 379 6.65 11.52 28.76
C ALA A 379 7.92 11.69 29.62
N ASP A 380 7.89 11.25 30.87
CA ASP A 380 8.93 11.47 31.88
C ASP A 380 9.83 10.23 32.07
N GLY A 381 9.37 9.03 31.67
CA GLY A 381 10.18 7.82 31.67
C GLY A 381 9.38 6.52 31.73
N GLY A 382 10.00 5.46 32.25
CA GLY A 382 9.37 4.15 32.43
C GLY A 382 8.45 4.11 33.64
N VAL A 383 7.19 3.71 33.44
CA VAL A 383 6.15 3.56 34.49
C VAL A 383 5.90 2.10 34.88
N GLY A 384 6.41 1.14 34.10
CA GLY A 384 6.36 -0.28 34.41
C GLY A 384 7.04 -1.14 33.35
N SER A 385 7.20 -2.43 33.62
CA SER A 385 7.77 -3.38 32.66
C SER A 385 7.36 -4.83 32.93
N VAL A 386 7.52 -5.67 31.89
CA VAL A 386 7.57 -7.13 32.01
C VAL A 386 9.00 -7.55 31.71
N GLU A 387 9.67 -8.13 32.70
CA GLU A 387 11.10 -8.45 32.63
C GLU A 387 11.43 -9.82 33.22
N GLY A 388 12.58 -10.37 32.84
CA GLY A 388 13.08 -11.62 33.38
C GLY A 388 13.55 -11.48 34.82
N ASN A 389 13.30 -12.51 35.64
CA ASN A 389 13.68 -12.50 37.06
C ASN A 389 15.06 -13.14 37.35
N GLY A 390 15.73 -13.68 36.32
CA GLY A 390 17.00 -14.40 36.44
C GLY A 390 16.93 -15.77 37.11
N ALA A 391 15.73 -16.32 37.29
CA ALA A 391 15.46 -17.63 37.87
C ALA A 391 14.44 -18.41 37.01
N GLY A 392 14.46 -18.21 35.69
CA GLY A 392 13.57 -18.89 34.74
C GLY A 392 12.12 -18.38 34.72
N GLY A 393 11.84 -17.20 35.29
CA GLY A 393 10.51 -16.59 35.30
C GLY A 393 10.52 -15.12 34.85
N VAL A 394 9.32 -14.52 34.89
CA VAL A 394 9.13 -13.08 34.64
C VAL A 394 8.60 -12.39 35.89
N ILE A 395 8.87 -11.09 36.02
CA ILE A 395 8.24 -10.19 36.97
C ILE A 395 7.53 -9.07 36.24
N TYR A 396 6.45 -8.61 36.86
CA TYR A 396 5.73 -7.42 36.46
C TYR A 396 6.16 -6.30 37.39
N LYS A 397 6.80 -5.27 36.84
CA LYS A 397 7.14 -4.05 37.57
C LYS A 397 6.03 -3.04 37.35
N THR A 398 5.43 -2.60 38.44
CA THR A 398 4.37 -1.60 38.44
C THR A 398 4.71 -0.54 39.49
N GLY A 399 4.28 0.71 39.27
CA GLY A 399 4.37 1.74 40.31
C GLY A 399 3.51 1.46 41.54
N GLY A 400 2.48 0.61 41.40
CA GLY A 400 1.62 0.18 42.48
C GLY A 400 2.20 -0.98 43.30
N ALA A 401 1.83 -1.05 44.59
CA ALA A 401 2.40 -1.99 45.55
C ALA A 401 1.37 -2.94 46.19
N ASP A 402 0.10 -2.82 45.81
CA ASP A 402 -1.00 -3.64 46.32
C ASP A 402 -1.80 -4.35 45.21
N PHE A 403 -2.42 -5.45 45.63
CA PHE A 403 -3.44 -6.17 44.87
C PHE A 403 -4.80 -5.67 45.33
N ALA A 404 -5.57 -5.12 44.41
CA ALA A 404 -6.85 -4.50 44.71
C ALA A 404 -7.99 -5.07 43.87
N GLU A 405 -9.21 -4.86 44.33
CA GLU A 405 -10.43 -5.28 43.64
C GLU A 405 -11.49 -4.20 43.76
N TYR A 406 -12.29 -3.99 42.70
CA TYR A 406 -13.45 -3.09 42.76
C TYR A 406 -14.59 -3.76 43.51
N LEU A 407 -15.07 -3.11 44.58
CA LEU A 407 -16.24 -3.52 45.35
C LEU A 407 -17.34 -2.45 45.33
N PRO A 408 -18.63 -2.85 45.33
CA PRO A 408 -19.74 -1.91 45.25
C PRO A 408 -19.93 -1.13 46.55
N LEU A 409 -20.25 0.16 46.42
CA LEU A 409 -20.55 1.06 47.52
C LEU A 409 -21.94 0.78 48.09
N ALA A 410 -22.08 0.76 49.42
CA ALA A 410 -23.38 0.65 50.07
C ALA A 410 -24.26 1.90 49.85
N ASN A 411 -23.62 3.06 49.67
CA ASN A 411 -24.29 4.34 49.45
C ASN A 411 -23.45 5.25 48.53
N LEU A 412 -24.01 5.64 47.39
CA LEU A 412 -23.35 6.50 46.40
C LEU A 412 -23.09 7.93 46.89
N ALA A 413 -23.81 8.39 47.92
CA ALA A 413 -23.59 9.71 48.50
C ALA A 413 -22.41 9.74 49.49
N GLU A 414 -21.90 8.57 49.88
CA GLU A 414 -20.77 8.45 50.79
C GLU A 414 -19.46 8.75 50.05
N LYS A 415 -18.68 9.68 50.59
CA LYS A 415 -17.39 10.06 50.02
C LYS A 415 -16.30 9.19 50.61
N ILE A 416 -15.83 8.23 49.84
CA ILE A 416 -14.74 7.33 50.21
C ILE A 416 -13.50 7.71 49.41
N GLU A 417 -12.50 8.25 50.11
CA GLU A 417 -11.25 8.72 49.50
C GLU A 417 -10.16 7.63 49.53
N PRO A 418 -9.16 7.70 48.64
CA PRO A 418 -7.99 6.82 48.71
C PRO A 418 -7.32 6.83 50.08
N GLY A 419 -6.96 5.64 50.56
CA GLY A 419 -6.39 5.41 51.89
C GLY A 419 -7.41 5.32 53.03
N ALA A 420 -8.71 5.50 52.75
CA ALA A 420 -9.74 5.34 53.78
C ALA A 420 -9.91 3.88 54.19
N VAL A 421 -10.19 3.66 55.47
CA VAL A 421 -10.60 2.37 56.05
C VAL A 421 -12.08 2.16 55.78
N VAL A 422 -12.43 1.01 55.20
CA VAL A 422 -13.81 0.65 54.88
C VAL A 422 -14.16 -0.73 55.40
N GLY A 423 -15.42 -0.92 55.79
CA GLY A 423 -15.99 -2.20 56.17
C GLY A 423 -16.82 -2.80 55.03
N LEU A 424 -16.64 -4.10 54.80
CA LEU A 424 -17.49 -4.90 53.92
C LEU A 424 -18.64 -5.51 54.73
N SER A 425 -19.87 -5.33 54.25
CA SER A 425 -21.07 -5.97 54.81
C SER A 425 -22.00 -6.35 53.67
N GLN A 426 -22.46 -7.61 53.61
CA GLN A 426 -23.39 -8.08 52.59
C GLN A 426 -22.93 -7.76 51.15
N GLY A 427 -21.64 -7.88 50.90
CA GLY A 427 -21.04 -7.62 49.58
C GLY A 427 -20.82 -6.15 49.22
N HIS A 428 -21.18 -5.19 50.09
CA HIS A 428 -21.00 -3.76 49.84
C HIS A 428 -20.03 -3.13 50.85
N ILE A 429 -19.29 -2.12 50.41
CA ILE A 429 -18.35 -1.37 51.24
C ILE A 429 -18.92 -0.01 51.68
N SER A 430 -18.56 0.40 52.88
CA SER A 430 -18.84 1.73 53.45
C SER A 430 -17.79 2.09 54.50
N GLN A 431 -17.76 3.32 55.00
CA GLN A 431 -16.95 3.70 56.16
C GLN A 431 -17.47 3.06 57.46
N GLN A 432 -18.61 2.38 57.45
CA GLN A 432 -19.10 1.64 58.61
C GLN A 432 -18.25 0.38 58.87
N THR A 433 -17.36 0.47 59.85
CA THR A 433 -16.46 -0.64 60.23
C THR A 433 -17.02 -1.52 61.34
N ALA A 434 -17.95 -1.00 62.13
CA ALA A 434 -18.58 -1.74 63.22
C ALA A 434 -19.50 -2.84 62.68
N GLY A 435 -19.20 -4.09 63.03
CA GLY A 435 -19.96 -5.26 62.60
C GLY A 435 -19.68 -5.70 61.15
N ALA A 436 -18.69 -5.10 60.49
CA ALA A 436 -18.27 -5.51 59.16
C ALA A 436 -17.72 -6.94 59.16
N GLU A 437 -17.97 -7.67 58.07
CA GLU A 437 -17.46 -9.03 57.84
C GLU A 437 -15.94 -9.03 57.67
N ARG A 438 -15.42 -7.98 57.02
CA ARG A 438 -13.99 -7.74 56.83
C ARG A 438 -13.74 -6.26 56.65
N LEU A 439 -12.56 -5.80 57.06
CA LEU A 439 -12.10 -4.44 56.81
C LEU A 439 -11.07 -4.42 55.69
N PHE A 440 -11.07 -3.33 54.94
CA PHE A 440 -10.15 -3.05 53.86
C PHE A 440 -9.63 -1.61 53.95
N VAL A 441 -8.64 -1.30 53.13
CA VAL A 441 -8.20 0.06 52.86
C VAL A 441 -8.43 0.34 51.38
N VAL A 442 -8.97 1.51 51.05
CA VAL A 442 -9.13 1.96 49.67
C VAL A 442 -7.74 2.16 49.06
N SER A 443 -7.47 1.47 47.96
CA SER A 443 -6.15 1.49 47.32
C SER A 443 -5.79 2.91 46.86
N THR A 444 -4.53 3.28 47.02
CA THR A 444 -3.99 4.55 46.53
C THR A 444 -3.27 4.40 45.19
N ALA A 445 -2.74 3.20 44.90
CA ALA A 445 -1.96 2.92 43.71
C ALA A 445 -1.86 1.39 43.51
N ALA A 446 -2.95 0.75 43.06
CA ALA A 446 -2.94 -0.69 42.82
C ALA A 446 -2.01 -1.08 41.67
N GLY A 447 -1.17 -2.10 41.89
CA GLY A 447 -0.35 -2.71 40.83
C GLY A 447 -1.14 -3.71 40.00
N PHE A 448 -2.12 -4.36 40.62
CA PHE A 448 -3.01 -5.33 39.99
C PHE A 448 -4.44 -5.10 40.46
N VAL A 449 -5.38 -5.10 39.50
CA VAL A 449 -6.79 -4.83 39.77
C VAL A 449 -7.66 -5.99 39.29
N GLY A 450 -8.45 -6.55 40.21
CA GLY A 450 -9.53 -7.50 39.93
C GLY A 450 -10.89 -6.81 39.77
N ASN A 451 -11.84 -7.51 39.16
CA ASN A 451 -13.23 -7.05 38.98
C ASN A 451 -13.39 -5.67 38.29
N ALA A 452 -12.43 -5.29 37.43
CA ALA A 452 -12.53 -4.11 36.58
C ALA A 452 -13.42 -4.42 35.36
N VAL A 453 -14.74 -4.43 35.55
CA VAL A 453 -15.69 -4.69 34.46
C VAL A 453 -16.05 -3.37 33.77
N GLY A 454 -15.65 -3.23 32.50
CA GLY A 454 -15.94 -2.05 31.66
C GLY A 454 -14.84 -0.98 31.67
N ASP A 455 -14.93 -0.05 30.71
CA ASP A 455 -13.91 0.97 30.43
C ASP A 455 -13.85 2.10 31.47
N GLU A 456 -14.82 2.14 32.39
CA GLU A 456 -14.91 3.15 33.45
C GLU A 456 -15.37 2.45 34.73
N PRO A 457 -14.70 2.65 35.88
CA PRO A 457 -15.28 2.27 37.15
C PRO A 457 -16.62 3.00 37.27
N THR A 458 -17.72 2.25 37.32
CA THR A 458 -19.03 2.85 37.60
C THR A 458 -18.89 3.65 38.89
N GLN A 459 -19.53 4.83 38.99
CA GLN A 459 -19.54 5.66 40.21
C GLN A 459 -20.09 4.92 41.46
N GLU A 460 -20.46 3.66 41.29
CA GLU A 460 -21.02 2.73 42.27
C GLU A 460 -19.99 1.81 42.92
N MET A 461 -18.70 1.92 42.57
CA MET A 461 -17.65 1.05 43.11
C MET A 461 -16.46 1.85 43.63
N ALA A 462 -15.72 1.29 44.60
CA ALA A 462 -14.40 1.77 44.97
C ALA A 462 -13.36 0.64 44.92
N LEU A 463 -12.11 1.03 44.63
CA LEU A 463 -10.98 0.13 44.53
C LEU A 463 -10.40 -0.12 45.92
N VAL A 464 -10.49 -1.35 46.43
CA VAL A 464 -10.00 -1.70 47.76
C VAL A 464 -8.83 -2.68 47.70
N ALA A 465 -7.82 -2.44 48.51
CA ALA A 465 -6.65 -3.27 48.62
C ALA A 465 -6.98 -4.55 49.41
N LEU A 466 -6.75 -5.71 48.79
CA LEU A 466 -6.86 -7.02 49.43
C LEU A 466 -5.60 -7.33 50.24
N MET A 467 -4.44 -6.97 49.71
CA MET A 467 -3.13 -7.10 50.34
C MET A 467 -2.08 -6.22 49.67
N GLY A 468 -1.04 -5.84 50.41
CA GLY A 468 0.10 -5.10 49.90
C GLY A 468 0.40 -3.85 50.72
N GLN A 469 1.23 -2.96 50.17
CA GLN A 469 1.59 -1.71 50.84
C GLN A 469 0.64 -0.61 50.39
N VAL A 470 -0.06 0.01 51.33
CA VAL A 470 -1.08 1.04 51.05
C VAL A 470 -0.89 2.21 52.00
N ALA A 471 -1.04 3.43 51.50
CA ALA A 471 -1.06 4.61 52.35
C ALA A 471 -2.44 4.74 53.03
N VAL A 472 -2.48 4.55 54.35
CA VAL A 472 -3.72 4.53 55.16
C VAL A 472 -3.92 5.87 55.86
N GLN A 473 -5.13 6.42 55.84
CA GLN A 473 -5.49 7.61 56.61
C GLN A 473 -5.57 7.28 58.10
N VAL A 474 -4.84 8.02 58.94
CA VAL A 474 -4.69 7.71 60.36
C VAL A 474 -4.83 8.94 61.25
N ARG A 475 -5.42 8.73 62.43
CA ARG A 475 -5.49 9.71 63.52
C ARG A 475 -4.46 9.37 64.60
N GLY A 476 -3.80 10.39 65.09
CA GLY A 476 -2.72 10.33 66.08
C GLY A 476 -1.35 10.09 65.45
N ASP A 477 -0.31 10.29 66.26
CA ASP A 477 1.06 9.96 65.86
C ASP A 477 1.20 8.45 65.70
N VAL A 478 1.89 8.04 64.64
CA VAL A 478 2.13 6.63 64.28
C VAL A 478 3.61 6.31 64.35
N GLN A 479 3.94 5.19 64.98
CA GLN A 479 5.27 4.61 64.97
C GLN A 479 5.34 3.37 64.07
N VAL A 480 6.54 3.06 63.58
CA VAL A 480 6.78 1.83 62.82
C VAL A 480 6.40 0.62 63.68
N GLY A 481 5.60 -0.29 63.11
CA GLY A 481 5.12 -1.49 63.81
C GLY A 481 3.82 -1.30 64.60
N ASP A 482 3.26 -0.09 64.66
CA ASP A 482 1.93 0.11 65.24
C ASP A 482 0.87 -0.56 64.36
N TYR A 483 -0.11 -1.19 65.02
CA TYR A 483 -1.26 -1.75 64.33
C TYR A 483 -2.25 -0.63 64.02
N ILE A 484 -2.70 -0.56 62.77
CA ILE A 484 -3.73 0.38 62.36
C ILE A 484 -5.09 -0.27 62.60
N VAL A 485 -5.85 0.29 63.53
CA VAL A 485 -7.18 -0.18 63.92
C VAL A 485 -8.21 0.82 63.43
N ALA A 486 -9.35 0.38 62.90
CA ALA A 486 -10.43 1.30 62.53
C ALA A 486 -10.81 2.22 63.70
N SER A 487 -11.02 3.52 63.42
CA SER A 487 -11.38 4.53 64.44
C SER A 487 -12.70 4.21 65.16
N GLY A 488 -13.60 3.49 64.48
CA GLY A 488 -14.97 3.22 64.93
C GLY A 488 -15.92 4.44 64.83
N LEU A 489 -15.46 5.55 64.24
CA LEU A 489 -16.25 6.77 64.06
C LEU A 489 -17.00 6.83 62.73
N ASN A 490 -16.85 5.80 61.89
CA ASN A 490 -17.33 5.75 60.51
C ASN A 490 -16.86 6.96 59.69
N ASP A 491 -15.61 7.39 59.90
CA ASP A 491 -14.99 8.53 59.23
C ASP A 491 -14.03 8.11 58.11
N GLY A 492 -13.79 6.81 57.96
CA GLY A 492 -12.80 6.25 57.04
C GLY A 492 -11.37 6.26 57.58
N TRP A 493 -11.16 6.52 58.88
CA TRP A 493 -9.81 6.68 59.43
C TRP A 493 -9.42 5.48 60.30
N GLY A 494 -8.12 5.19 60.30
CA GLY A 494 -7.46 4.32 61.27
C GLY A 494 -6.97 5.08 62.50
N THR A 495 -6.62 4.36 63.54
CA THR A 495 -5.91 4.83 64.72
C THR A 495 -4.74 3.88 64.97
N ALA A 496 -3.55 4.42 65.14
CA ALA A 496 -2.38 3.62 65.47
C ALA A 496 -2.46 3.13 66.93
N VAL A 497 -2.28 1.82 67.11
CA VAL A 497 -2.29 1.16 68.41
C VAL A 497 -1.03 0.30 68.52
N PRO A 498 -0.12 0.61 69.44
CA PRO A 498 1.03 -0.25 69.71
C PRO A 498 0.57 -1.64 70.13
N LEU A 499 1.29 -2.69 69.72
CA LEU A 499 0.93 -4.09 70.01
C LEU A 499 0.69 -4.35 71.52
N ALA A 500 1.47 -3.71 72.39
CA ALA A 500 1.32 -3.82 73.84
C ALA A 500 -0.02 -3.26 74.38
N ALA A 501 -0.60 -2.29 73.68
CA ALA A 501 -1.85 -1.62 74.01
C ALA A 501 -3.07 -2.20 73.25
N LEU A 502 -2.83 -3.07 72.26
CA LEU A 502 -3.90 -3.68 71.47
C LEU A 502 -4.76 -4.60 72.35
N ARG A 503 -6.08 -4.37 72.32
CA ARG A 503 -7.07 -5.19 73.04
C ARG A 503 -7.59 -6.32 72.16
N ALA A 504 -7.97 -7.42 72.81
CA ALA A 504 -8.57 -8.60 72.16
C ALA A 504 -9.75 -8.22 71.25
N GLU A 505 -10.64 -7.33 71.70
CA GLU A 505 -11.79 -6.88 70.90
C GLU A 505 -11.37 -6.09 69.64
N GLN A 506 -10.22 -5.42 69.67
CA GLN A 506 -9.72 -4.59 68.57
C GLN A 506 -9.03 -5.39 67.47
N VAL A 507 -8.70 -6.67 67.69
CA VAL A 507 -8.02 -7.51 66.69
C VAL A 507 -8.86 -7.65 65.41
N SER A 508 -10.18 -7.77 65.55
CA SER A 508 -11.13 -7.78 64.43
C SER A 508 -11.21 -6.47 63.65
N GLN A 509 -10.68 -5.38 64.23
CA GLN A 509 -10.71 -4.03 63.66
C GLN A 509 -9.36 -3.61 63.06
N VAL A 510 -8.36 -4.49 63.06
CA VAL A 510 -7.05 -4.23 62.46
C VAL A 510 -7.15 -4.27 60.93
N VAL A 511 -6.59 -3.27 60.27
CA VAL A 511 -6.49 -3.22 58.79
C VAL A 511 -5.08 -3.42 58.28
N GLY A 512 -4.07 -3.13 59.09
CA GLY A 512 -2.67 -3.28 58.71
C GLY A 512 -1.70 -2.94 59.83
N VAL A 513 -0.41 -2.95 59.49
CA VAL A 513 0.69 -2.55 60.37
C VAL A 513 1.54 -1.47 59.69
N ALA A 514 1.85 -0.41 60.42
CA ALA A 514 2.64 0.70 59.90
C ALA A 514 4.07 0.27 59.54
N LEU A 515 4.52 0.64 58.33
CA LEU A 515 5.88 0.39 57.83
C LEU A 515 6.80 1.61 58.02
N GLU A 516 6.20 2.78 58.26
CA GLU A 516 6.88 4.05 58.46
C GLU A 516 6.19 4.87 59.57
N PRO A 517 6.85 5.86 60.18
CA PRO A 517 6.21 6.76 61.13
C PRO A 517 5.41 7.87 60.41
N ALA A 518 4.35 8.36 61.05
CA ALA A 518 3.55 9.48 60.55
C ALA A 518 3.08 10.40 61.69
N ALA A 519 2.89 11.68 61.39
CA ALA A 519 2.29 12.64 62.31
C ALA A 519 0.76 12.59 62.27
N ASP A 520 0.09 13.06 63.33
CA ASP A 520 -1.36 13.16 63.39
C ASP A 520 -1.98 13.87 62.16
N GLY A 521 -3.11 13.35 61.68
CA GLY A 521 -3.85 13.91 60.55
C GLY A 521 -3.36 13.45 59.17
N GLY A 522 -2.34 12.60 59.10
CA GLY A 522 -1.66 12.19 57.87
C GLY A 522 -2.07 10.83 57.30
N GLN A 523 -1.37 10.45 56.23
CA GLN A 523 -1.35 9.08 55.73
C GLN A 523 -0.08 8.38 56.23
N VAL A 524 -0.18 7.07 56.43
CA VAL A 524 0.97 6.21 56.77
C VAL A 524 1.01 5.01 55.85
N LEU A 525 2.18 4.71 55.28
CA LEU A 525 2.36 3.45 54.55
C LEU A 525 2.22 2.27 55.52
N ALA A 526 1.27 1.38 55.25
CA ALA A 526 1.01 0.19 56.05
C ALA A 526 0.96 -1.07 55.18
N LEU A 527 1.35 -2.20 55.76
CA LEU A 527 1.10 -3.52 55.18
C LEU A 527 -0.34 -3.94 55.50
N VAL A 528 -1.18 -3.98 54.47
CA VAL A 528 -2.61 -4.33 54.53
C VAL A 528 -2.81 -5.80 54.13
N GLY A 529 -3.91 -6.40 54.60
CA GLY A 529 -4.26 -7.79 54.28
C GLY A 529 -3.58 -8.83 55.19
N LEU A 530 -3.26 -8.44 56.43
CA LEU A 530 -2.64 -9.32 57.42
C LEU A 530 -3.55 -10.53 57.74
N PRO A 531 -3.00 -11.76 57.91
CA PRO A 531 -3.78 -12.91 58.34
C PRO A 531 -4.27 -12.71 59.77
N TYR A 532 -5.57 -12.91 60.01
CA TYR A 532 -6.17 -12.75 61.34
C TYR A 532 -5.46 -13.55 62.43
N ASP A 533 -5.10 -14.80 62.15
CA ASP A 533 -4.41 -15.68 63.10
C ASP A 533 -3.00 -15.20 63.44
N ALA A 534 -2.32 -14.55 62.50
CA ALA A 534 -0.97 -14.00 62.73
C ALA A 534 -1.03 -12.84 63.74
N ILE A 535 -2.08 -12.00 63.66
CA ILE A 535 -2.29 -10.90 64.61
C ILE A 535 -2.55 -11.46 66.02
N TRP A 536 -3.39 -12.50 66.13
CA TRP A 536 -3.64 -13.16 67.42
C TRP A 536 -2.40 -13.80 68.02
N GLN A 537 -1.60 -14.49 67.21
CA GLN A 537 -0.34 -15.07 67.66
C GLN A 537 0.62 -13.99 68.17
N ALA A 538 0.76 -12.88 67.43
CA ALA A 538 1.60 -11.76 67.85
C ALA A 538 1.12 -11.15 69.18
N LEU A 539 -0.20 -10.99 69.35
CA LEU A 539 -0.78 -10.47 70.58
C LEU A 539 -0.57 -11.42 71.77
N LEU A 540 -0.80 -12.72 71.59
CA LEU A 540 -0.59 -13.73 72.63
C LEU A 540 0.88 -13.79 73.06
N GLN A 541 1.82 -13.83 72.11
CA GLN A 541 3.25 -13.79 72.39
C GLN A 541 3.65 -12.52 73.15
N ALA A 542 3.11 -11.36 72.77
CA ALA A 542 3.36 -10.10 73.48
C ALA A 542 2.82 -10.12 74.92
N ARG A 543 1.65 -10.74 75.15
CA ARG A 543 1.07 -10.91 76.50
C ARG A 543 1.87 -11.88 77.35
N ASP A 544 2.28 -13.02 76.80
CA ASP A 544 3.13 -13.98 77.51
C ASP A 544 4.47 -13.35 77.92
N ALA A 545 5.08 -12.55 77.03
CA ALA A 545 6.30 -11.80 77.33
C ALA A 545 6.08 -10.76 78.44
N GLN A 546 4.94 -10.05 78.45
CA GLN A 546 4.59 -9.12 79.51
C GLN A 546 4.37 -9.84 80.86
N LEU A 547 3.71 -11.00 80.86
CA LEU A 547 3.52 -11.82 82.04
C LEU A 547 4.86 -12.30 82.60
N ALA A 548 5.74 -12.83 81.75
CA ALA A 548 7.09 -13.23 82.16
C ALA A 548 7.91 -12.05 82.73
N ALA A 549 7.76 -10.85 82.15
CA ALA A 549 8.41 -9.64 82.67
C ALA A 549 7.83 -9.20 84.03
N MET A 550 6.52 -9.34 84.24
CA MET A 550 5.87 -9.07 85.54
C MET A 550 6.29 -10.10 86.59
N GLU A 551 6.37 -11.39 86.23
CA GLU A 551 6.86 -12.46 87.11
C GLU A 551 8.32 -12.23 87.51
N ALA A 552 9.18 -11.83 86.57
CA ALA A 552 10.57 -11.48 86.87
C ALA A 552 10.67 -10.26 87.80
N ARG A 553 9.81 -9.25 87.62
CA ARG A 553 9.76 -8.06 88.48
C ARG A 553 9.23 -8.37 89.88
N LEU A 554 8.23 -9.24 89.99
CA LEU A 554 7.72 -9.77 91.26
C LEU A 554 8.82 -10.54 92.00
N THR A 555 9.51 -11.45 91.31
CA THR A 555 10.64 -12.19 91.87
C THR A 555 11.74 -11.25 92.37
N ALA A 556 12.08 -10.20 91.61
CA ALA A 556 13.07 -9.20 92.01
C ALA A 556 12.60 -8.36 93.22
N LEU A 557 11.32 -8.00 93.30
CA LEU A 557 10.73 -7.30 94.43
C LEU A 557 10.68 -8.18 95.69
N GLU A 558 10.32 -9.46 95.55
CA GLU A 558 10.33 -10.43 96.64
C GLU A 558 11.75 -10.59 97.21
N GLN A 559 12.77 -10.69 96.36
CA GLN A 559 14.18 -10.73 96.78
C GLN A 559 14.60 -9.46 97.54
N ALA A 560 14.18 -8.28 97.08
CA ALA A 560 14.49 -7.01 97.74
C ALA A 560 13.82 -6.86 99.13
N ILE A 561 12.62 -7.42 99.31
CA ILE A 561 11.90 -7.38 100.61
C ILE A 561 12.56 -8.29 101.65
N THR A 562 13.11 -9.45 101.23
CA THR A 562 13.87 -10.34 102.13
C THR A 562 15.21 -9.77 102.59
N GLU A 563 15.79 -8.79 101.90
CA GLU A 563 17.02 -8.11 102.33
C GLU A 563 16.76 -6.94 103.30
N ASP A 564 15.55 -6.36 103.31
CA ASP A 564 15.20 -5.17 104.11
C ASP A 564 14.37 -5.47 105.37
N THR A 565 14.27 -6.74 105.79
CA THR A 565 13.72 -7.09 107.11
C THR A 565 14.86 -7.15 108.15
N PRO A 566 15.02 -6.17 109.07
CA PRO A 566 16.00 -6.29 110.14
C PRO A 566 15.51 -7.40 111.09
N GLY A 567 16.32 -8.45 111.24
CA GLY A 567 16.08 -9.47 112.25
C GLY A 567 15.88 -8.84 113.62
N VAL A 568 14.71 -9.05 114.22
CA VAL A 568 14.47 -8.82 115.65
C VAL A 568 15.39 -9.79 116.42
N PRO A 569 16.27 -9.31 117.32
CA PRO A 569 17.07 -10.20 118.15
C PRO A 569 16.19 -10.77 119.27
N GLY A 570 15.96 -12.08 119.24
CA GLY A 570 15.29 -12.84 120.30
C GLY A 570 16.29 -13.76 121.00
N GLU A 571 16.47 -13.53 122.30
CA GLU A 571 17.30 -14.27 123.25
C GLU A 571 16.88 -15.76 123.41
N GLY A 572 17.86 -16.63 123.69
CA GLY A 572 17.64 -18.00 124.20
C GLY A 572 18.50 -19.07 123.56
#